data_AF-A0A959P584-F1
#
_entry.id   AF-A0A959P584-F1
#
_cell.length_a   1.000
_cell.length_b   1.000
_cell.length_c   1.000
_cell.angle_alpha   90.00
_cell.angle_beta   90.00
_cell.angle_gamma   90.00
#
_symmetry.space_group_name_H-M   'P 1'
#
loop_
_entity.id
_entity.type
_entity.pdbx_description
1 polymer ?
#
loop_
_entity_poly.entity_id
_entity_poly.type
_entity_poly.pdbx_seq_one_letter_code
_entity_poly.pdbx_strand_id
1 'polypeptide(L)'
;EIPNGKILSSTIAVPYFTLFFFEESNLFIPDYDDPSRLFVGWSLHDGSDGLAFLTRLSINYTVNMNGVETKHILAVPVEYIIQNDNKLPVYPQATRTAFQIYRQSIIDETLNEISAGDTSKSSYTIQSANFDVFIMEQNLANYSASIESFKNSFSVKVYEPVITNIEGGLGVFGAYVKRSMKINFEPSYVRSFGYNYRKD
;
A
#
# COMPACT_ATOMS: atom_id res chain seq x y z
N GLU A 1 -17.42 27.14 4.48
CA GLU A 1 -17.74 28.23 3.51
C GLU A 1 -16.46 28.95 3.14
N ILE A 2 -16.26 29.19 1.84
CA ILE A 2 -15.22 30.12 1.39
C ILE A 2 -15.73 31.55 1.68
N PRO A 3 -14.87 32.54 2.00
CA PRO A 3 -15.31 33.87 2.46
C PRO A 3 -16.26 34.67 1.54
N ASN A 4 -16.53 34.18 0.32
CA ASN A 4 -17.41 34.80 -0.67
C ASN A 4 -18.80 34.18 -0.79
N GLY A 5 -19.19 33.23 0.09
CA GLY A 5 -20.51 32.59 0.04
C GLY A 5 -20.68 31.57 -1.10
N LYS A 6 -19.58 31.17 -1.75
CA LYS A 6 -19.60 30.15 -2.80
C LYS A 6 -19.78 28.76 -2.18
N ILE A 7 -20.82 28.05 -2.61
CA ILE A 7 -21.06 26.66 -2.23
C ILE A 7 -20.14 25.77 -3.06
N LEU A 8 -19.48 24.83 -2.39
CA LEU A 8 -18.70 23.76 -3.03
C LEU A 8 -19.54 22.49 -3.02
N SER A 9 -19.77 21.91 -4.20
CA SER A 9 -20.52 20.66 -4.37
C SER A 9 -19.71 19.66 -5.19
N SER A 10 -19.92 18.37 -4.93
CA SER A 10 -19.38 17.28 -5.74
C SER A 10 -20.35 16.12 -5.70
N THR A 11 -20.48 15.42 -6.83
CA THR A 11 -21.23 14.16 -6.91
C THR A 11 -20.24 13.01 -7.07
N ILE A 12 -20.46 11.94 -6.32
CA ILE A 12 -19.62 10.74 -6.37
C ILE A 12 -20.51 9.50 -6.48
N ALA A 13 -19.98 8.47 -7.12
CA ALA A 13 -20.55 7.13 -7.09
C ALA A 13 -19.69 6.28 -6.14
N VAL A 14 -20.24 5.91 -4.99
CA VAL A 14 -19.50 5.04 -4.04
C VAL A 14 -19.30 3.68 -4.71
N PRO A 15 -18.08 3.09 -4.65
CA PRO A 15 -17.83 1.76 -5.17
C PRO A 15 -18.83 0.75 -4.63
N TYR A 16 -19.56 0.09 -5.53
CA TYR A 16 -20.53 -0.94 -5.20
C TYR A 16 -20.12 -2.29 -5.79
N PHE A 17 -20.37 -3.35 -5.03
CA PHE A 17 -20.22 -4.75 -5.41
C PHE A 17 -21.01 -5.60 -4.42
N THR A 18 -21.53 -6.74 -4.85
CA THR A 18 -22.31 -7.65 -3.99
C THR A 18 -21.39 -8.50 -3.11
N LEU A 19 -20.20 -8.83 -3.60
CA LEU A 19 -19.22 -9.63 -2.89
C LEU A 19 -17.78 -9.22 -3.22
N PHE A 20 -16.91 -9.28 -2.20
CA PHE A 20 -15.45 -9.19 -2.34
C PHE A 20 -14.83 -10.34 -1.57
N PHE A 21 -13.86 -11.02 -2.17
CA PHE A 21 -13.02 -12.00 -1.49
C PHE A 21 -11.60 -12.00 -2.05
N PHE A 22 -10.65 -12.35 -1.18
CA PHE A 22 -9.29 -12.66 -1.62
C PHE A 22 -9.27 -14.07 -2.21
N GLU A 23 -8.59 -14.23 -3.34
CA GLU A 23 -8.47 -15.50 -4.07
C GLU A 23 -7.01 -15.80 -4.38
N GLU A 24 -6.66 -17.09 -4.45
CA GLU A 24 -5.33 -17.57 -4.84
C GLU A 24 -4.16 -16.89 -4.09
N SER A 25 -4.40 -16.43 -2.86
CA SER A 25 -3.48 -15.56 -2.14
C SER A 25 -2.59 -16.33 -1.18
N ASN A 26 -1.30 -15.98 -1.14
CA ASN A 26 -0.41 -16.52 -0.11
C ASN A 26 -0.76 -15.92 1.25
N LEU A 27 -0.84 -16.76 2.27
CA LEU A 27 -1.19 -16.38 3.65
C LEU A 27 0.03 -16.30 4.58
N PHE A 28 1.21 -16.63 4.05
CA PHE A 28 2.48 -16.69 4.78
C PHE A 28 3.59 -15.98 4.00
N ILE A 29 4.56 -15.42 4.75
CA ILE A 29 5.79 -14.83 4.22
C ILE A 29 7.01 -15.50 4.91
N PRO A 30 7.93 -16.09 4.14
CA PRO A 30 7.79 -16.42 2.72
C PRO A 30 6.63 -17.41 2.53
N ASP A 31 6.12 -17.48 1.31
CA ASP A 31 5.16 -18.52 0.94
C ASP A 31 5.86 -19.89 0.89
N TYR A 32 5.12 -20.96 1.24
CA TYR A 32 5.67 -22.31 1.27
C TYR A 32 5.83 -22.91 -0.14
N ASP A 33 4.92 -22.60 -1.06
CA ASP A 33 4.89 -23.17 -2.40
C ASP A 33 5.80 -22.39 -3.36
N ASP A 34 5.84 -21.06 -3.21
CA ASP A 34 6.71 -20.17 -3.99
C ASP A 34 7.41 -19.13 -3.10
N PRO A 35 8.56 -19.48 -2.49
CA PRO A 35 9.28 -18.58 -1.59
C PRO A 35 9.93 -17.39 -2.30
N SER A 36 9.82 -17.28 -3.63
CA SER A 36 10.41 -16.17 -4.40
C SER A 36 9.55 -14.91 -4.43
N ARG A 37 8.25 -15.03 -4.09
CA ARG A 37 7.29 -13.93 -4.16
C ARG A 37 6.13 -14.12 -3.19
N LEU A 38 5.51 -12.99 -2.86
CA LEU A 38 4.19 -12.92 -2.26
C LEU A 38 3.20 -12.51 -3.37
N PHE A 39 2.24 -13.38 -3.66
CA PHE A 39 1.11 -13.14 -4.55
C PHE A 39 -0.18 -12.97 -3.74
N VAL A 40 -0.95 -11.94 -4.06
CA VAL A 40 -2.28 -11.70 -3.49
C VAL A 40 -3.25 -11.35 -4.61
N GLY A 41 -4.27 -12.19 -4.81
CA GLY A 41 -5.37 -11.98 -5.76
C GLY A 41 -6.67 -11.64 -5.05
N TRP A 42 -7.58 -10.96 -5.74
CA TRP A 42 -8.94 -10.72 -5.25
C TRP A 42 -9.94 -10.71 -6.39
N SER A 43 -11.19 -11.03 -6.06
CA SER A 43 -12.30 -11.01 -6.99
C SER A 43 -13.49 -10.22 -6.44
N LEU A 44 -14.27 -9.67 -7.37
CA LEU A 44 -15.45 -8.86 -7.12
C LEU A 44 -16.63 -9.44 -7.91
N HIS A 45 -17.78 -9.55 -7.27
CA HIS A 45 -19.04 -9.89 -7.94
C HIS A 45 -19.94 -8.65 -8.06
N ASP A 46 -20.58 -8.49 -9.22
CA ASP A 46 -21.46 -7.36 -9.56
C ASP A 46 -20.83 -5.99 -9.25
N GLY A 47 -19.53 -5.85 -9.49
CA GLY A 47 -18.80 -4.61 -9.27
C GLY A 47 -19.25 -3.50 -10.21
N SER A 48 -19.28 -2.26 -9.71
CA SER A 48 -19.47 -1.08 -10.54
C SER A 48 -18.43 -1.05 -11.67
N ASP A 49 -18.82 -0.53 -12.83
CA ASP A 49 -17.89 -0.35 -13.94
C ASP A 49 -16.79 0.66 -13.58
N GLY A 50 -15.58 0.41 -14.11
CA GLY A 50 -14.48 1.38 -14.04
C GLY A 50 -13.79 1.50 -12.68
N LEU A 51 -14.03 0.58 -11.75
CA LEU A 51 -13.30 0.52 -10.48
C LEU A 51 -11.79 0.39 -10.70
N ALA A 52 -11.02 1.03 -9.83
CA ALA A 52 -9.58 0.87 -9.74
C ALA A 52 -9.18 0.42 -8.34
N PHE A 53 -8.03 -0.24 -8.27
CA PHE A 53 -7.47 -0.81 -7.05
C PHE A 53 -6.13 -0.16 -6.78
N LEU A 54 -5.98 0.38 -5.58
CA LEU A 54 -4.67 0.69 -5.01
C LEU A 54 -4.41 -0.31 -3.89
N THR A 55 -3.22 -0.89 -3.87
CA THR A 55 -2.87 -1.87 -2.83
C THR A 55 -1.80 -1.32 -1.90
N ARG A 56 -1.73 -1.89 -0.70
CA ARG A 56 -0.66 -1.58 0.25
C ARG A 56 -0.35 -2.80 1.10
N LEU A 57 0.89 -3.27 1.03
CA LEU A 57 1.43 -4.19 2.01
C LEU A 57 2.13 -3.40 3.12
N SER A 58 1.91 -3.77 4.37
CA SER A 58 2.56 -3.14 5.52
C SER A 58 2.91 -4.15 6.59
N ILE A 59 4.08 -4.00 7.20
CA ILE A 59 4.58 -4.84 8.30
C ILE A 59 4.26 -4.14 9.61
N ASN A 60 3.52 -4.83 10.48
CA ASN A 60 3.29 -4.40 11.85
C ASN A 60 4.38 -4.97 12.75
N TYR A 61 5.00 -4.12 13.55
CA TYR A 61 6.02 -4.53 14.49
C TYR A 61 6.00 -3.64 15.74
N THR A 62 6.60 -4.15 16.81
CA THR A 62 6.88 -3.36 18.01
C THR A 62 8.37 -3.18 18.24
N VAL A 63 8.72 -2.09 18.92
CA VAL A 63 10.07 -1.83 19.39
C VAL A 63 10.02 -1.64 20.90
N ASN A 64 10.83 -2.41 21.63
CA ASN A 64 11.01 -2.27 23.06
C ASN A 64 12.31 -1.52 23.35
N MET A 65 12.20 -0.26 23.75
CA MET A 65 13.33 0.54 24.22
C MET A 65 13.15 0.83 25.71
N ASN A 66 14.12 0.39 26.52
CA ASN A 66 14.13 0.63 27.97
C ASN A 66 12.85 0.19 28.69
N GLY A 67 12.19 -0.89 28.23
CA GLY A 67 10.98 -1.44 28.82
C GLY A 67 9.68 -0.82 28.30
N VAL A 68 9.74 0.14 27.36
CA VAL A 68 8.56 0.74 26.72
C VAL A 68 8.37 0.14 25.33
N GLU A 69 7.25 -0.55 25.13
CA GLU A 69 6.88 -1.13 23.83
C GLU A 69 6.07 -0.11 23.00
N THR A 70 6.57 0.25 21.83
CA THR A 70 5.89 1.15 20.87
C THR A 70 5.50 0.38 19.61
N LYS A 71 4.32 0.66 19.07
CA LYS A 71 3.80 0.02 17.84
C LYS A 71 4.17 0.84 16.61
N HIS A 72 4.58 0.15 15.56
CA HIS A 72 4.99 0.74 14.29
C HIS A 72 4.39 -0.03 13.11
N ILE A 73 4.24 0.68 12.00
CA ILE A 73 3.78 0.14 10.73
C ILE A 73 4.74 0.65 9.66
N LEU A 74 5.34 -0.26 8.90
CA LEU A 74 6.21 0.07 7.77
C LEU A 74 5.58 -0.43 6.47
N ALA A 75 5.41 0.46 5.48
CA ALA A 75 4.89 0.09 4.17
C ALA A 75 5.98 -0.59 3.33
N VAL A 76 5.63 -1.70 2.68
CA VAL A 76 6.52 -2.44 1.78
C VAL A 76 6.37 -1.88 0.36
N PRO A 77 7.44 -1.43 -0.31
CA PRO A 77 7.37 -1.03 -1.71
C PRO A 77 7.22 -2.25 -2.63
N VAL A 78 6.84 -2.04 -3.90
CA VAL A 78 6.84 -3.09 -4.92
C VAL A 78 8.20 -3.24 -5.59
N GLU A 79 8.98 -2.16 -5.59
CA GLU A 79 10.34 -2.14 -6.09
C GLU A 79 11.13 -0.99 -5.48
N TYR A 80 12.44 -1.04 -5.66
CA TYR A 80 13.31 0.08 -5.41
C TYR A 80 14.02 0.46 -6.70
N ILE A 81 14.08 1.76 -6.99
CA ILE A 81 14.84 2.30 -8.12
C ILE A 81 16.11 2.96 -7.60
N ILE A 82 17.21 2.80 -8.34
CA ILE A 82 18.48 3.45 -8.02
C ILE A 82 18.51 4.78 -8.76
N GLN A 83 18.65 5.88 -8.02
CA GLN A 83 18.78 7.22 -8.57
C GLN A 83 19.87 8.00 -7.83
N ASN A 84 20.91 8.43 -8.54
CA ASN A 84 22.05 9.17 -7.97
C ASN A 84 22.63 8.48 -6.72
N ASP A 85 22.91 7.18 -6.82
CA ASP A 85 23.38 6.30 -5.74
C ASP A 85 22.42 6.12 -4.55
N ASN A 86 21.24 6.73 -4.59
CA ASN A 86 20.20 6.54 -3.58
C ASN A 86 19.19 5.51 -4.03
N LYS A 87 18.74 4.71 -3.08
CA LYS A 87 17.68 3.73 -3.28
C LYS A 87 16.35 4.38 -2.93
N LEU A 88 15.45 4.47 -3.90
CA LEU A 88 14.15 5.10 -3.73
C LEU A 88 13.02 4.05 -3.79
N PRO A 89 12.16 3.97 -2.76
CA PRO A 89 11.04 3.04 -2.76
C PRO A 89 9.97 3.47 -3.77
N VAL A 90 9.47 2.52 -4.53
CA VAL A 90 8.31 2.68 -5.40
C VAL A 90 7.18 1.82 -4.83
N TYR A 91 6.07 2.47 -4.49
CA TYR A 91 4.90 1.82 -3.93
C TYR A 91 3.91 1.42 -5.04
N PRO A 92 2.96 0.49 -4.76
CA PRO A 92 1.90 0.17 -5.70
C PRO A 92 1.19 1.42 -6.22
N GLN A 93 0.85 1.38 -7.50
CA GLN A 93 0.08 2.43 -8.18
C GLN A 93 -1.35 1.94 -8.42
N ALA A 94 -2.26 2.87 -8.73
CA ALA A 94 -3.64 2.52 -9.00
C ALA A 94 -3.73 1.69 -10.29
N THR A 95 -4.41 0.54 -10.24
CA THR A 95 -4.53 -0.37 -11.39
C THR A 95 -5.94 -0.97 -11.49
N ARG A 96 -6.30 -1.47 -12.66
CA ARG A 96 -7.52 -2.29 -12.85
C ARG A 96 -7.26 -3.78 -12.64
N THR A 97 -6.00 -4.17 -12.46
CA THR A 97 -5.60 -5.55 -12.22
C THR A 97 -5.99 -5.97 -10.81
N ALA A 98 -6.65 -7.12 -10.70
CA ALA A 98 -7.16 -7.65 -9.44
C ALA A 98 -6.17 -8.57 -8.69
N PHE A 99 -4.88 -8.29 -8.83
CA PHE A 99 -3.82 -8.98 -8.09
C PHE A 99 -2.62 -8.05 -7.86
N GLN A 100 -1.80 -8.41 -6.88
CA GLN A 100 -0.52 -7.76 -6.59
C GLN A 100 0.55 -8.80 -6.31
N ILE A 101 1.77 -8.54 -6.79
CA ILE A 101 2.95 -9.35 -6.53
C ILE A 101 4.01 -8.50 -5.84
N TYR A 102 4.65 -9.04 -4.81
CA TYR A 102 5.87 -8.53 -4.21
C TYR A 102 6.96 -9.57 -4.36
N ARG A 103 8.14 -9.18 -4.85
CA ARG A 103 9.31 -10.07 -4.83
C ARG A 103 9.76 -10.26 -3.39
N GLN A 104 10.14 -11.48 -3.03
CA GLN A 104 10.61 -11.79 -1.67
C GLN A 104 11.78 -10.89 -1.27
N SER A 105 12.72 -10.63 -2.19
CA SER A 105 13.86 -9.75 -1.95
C SER A 105 13.49 -8.32 -1.51
N ILE A 106 12.34 -7.81 -1.94
CA ILE A 106 11.85 -6.48 -1.53
C ILE A 106 11.33 -6.52 -0.09
N ILE A 107 10.70 -7.64 0.31
CA ILE A 107 10.26 -7.86 1.68
C ILE A 107 11.47 -8.06 2.60
N ASP A 108 12.46 -8.84 2.17
CA ASP A 108 13.72 -9.04 2.90
C ASP A 108 14.41 -7.70 3.18
N GLU A 109 14.47 -6.85 2.17
CA GLU A 109 15.04 -5.51 2.29
C GLU A 109 14.25 -4.63 3.25
N THR A 110 12.92 -4.61 3.12
CA THR A 110 12.06 -3.83 4.03
C THR A 110 12.23 -4.29 5.48
N LEU A 111 12.40 -5.60 5.72
CA LEU A 111 12.73 -6.10 7.05
C LEU A 111 14.09 -5.61 7.53
N ASN A 112 15.13 -5.63 6.67
CA ASN A 112 16.44 -5.09 7.04
C ASN A 112 16.40 -3.59 7.39
N GLU A 113 15.53 -2.82 6.74
CA GLU A 113 15.36 -1.39 7.02
C GLU A 113 14.77 -1.10 8.41
N ILE A 114 13.95 -2.01 8.97
CA ILE A 114 13.29 -1.81 10.28
C ILE A 114 14.28 -1.45 11.39
N SER A 115 15.47 -2.04 11.36
CA SER A 115 16.52 -1.79 12.35
C SER A 115 17.78 -1.21 11.71
N ALA A 116 17.67 -0.49 10.59
CA ALA A 116 18.82 0.10 9.92
C ALA A 116 19.54 1.09 10.86
N GLY A 117 20.83 0.86 11.10
CA GLY A 117 21.63 1.67 12.02
C GLY A 117 21.52 1.27 13.50
N ASP A 118 20.72 0.27 13.85
CA ASP A 118 20.58 -0.25 15.22
C ASP A 118 21.18 -1.66 15.35
N THR A 119 22.10 -1.84 16.30
CA THR A 119 22.73 -3.13 16.57
C THR A 119 21.85 -4.06 17.41
N SER A 120 20.85 -3.54 18.11
CA SER A 120 19.99 -4.29 19.04
C SER A 120 18.72 -4.82 18.37
N LYS A 121 18.89 -5.68 17.35
CA LYS A 121 17.75 -6.26 16.60
C LYS A 121 16.77 -7.06 17.47
N SER A 122 17.22 -7.61 18.59
CA SER A 122 16.37 -8.32 19.57
C SER A 122 15.34 -7.41 20.28
N SER A 123 15.47 -6.09 20.18
CA SER A 123 14.46 -5.13 20.67
C SER A 123 13.23 -5.05 19.77
N TYR A 124 13.29 -5.62 18.56
CA TYR A 124 12.24 -5.54 17.55
C TYR A 124 11.44 -6.85 17.51
N THR A 125 10.12 -6.73 17.50
CA THR A 125 9.20 -7.87 17.40
C THR A 125 8.29 -7.71 16.20
N ILE A 126 8.44 -8.57 15.20
CA ILE A 126 7.56 -8.62 14.03
C ILE A 126 6.27 -9.34 14.41
N GLN A 127 5.13 -8.78 14.04
CA GLN A 127 3.82 -9.31 14.43
C GLN A 127 3.07 -9.96 13.27
N SER A 128 2.87 -9.21 12.19
CA SER A 128 2.14 -9.65 11.00
C SER A 128 2.34 -8.66 9.87
N ALA A 129 2.01 -9.06 8.64
CA ALA A 129 1.80 -8.12 7.56
C ALA A 129 0.29 -7.92 7.34
N ASN A 130 -0.10 -6.72 6.93
CA ASN A 130 -1.44 -6.40 6.47
C ASN A 130 -1.38 -6.01 5.01
N PHE A 131 -2.23 -6.64 4.21
CA PHE A 131 -2.46 -6.28 2.82
C PHE A 131 -3.80 -5.59 2.69
N ASP A 132 -3.78 -4.31 2.33
CA ASP A 132 -4.96 -3.50 2.08
C ASP A 132 -5.21 -3.38 0.56
N VAL A 133 -6.48 -3.52 0.15
CA VAL A 133 -7.00 -3.16 -1.17
C VAL A 133 -7.95 -1.99 -0.99
N PHE A 134 -7.62 -0.87 -1.60
CA PHE A 134 -8.45 0.32 -1.72
C PHE A 134 -9.16 0.28 -3.06
N ILE A 135 -10.45 0.00 -3.04
CA ILE A 135 -11.32 -0.06 -4.21
C ILE A 135 -11.88 1.33 -4.41
N MET A 136 -11.45 2.01 -5.47
CA MET A 136 -11.69 3.42 -5.71
C MET A 136 -12.71 3.63 -6.83
N GLU A 137 -13.53 4.66 -6.68
CA GLU A 137 -14.35 5.16 -7.78
C GLU A 137 -13.53 5.98 -8.77
N GLN A 138 -14.17 6.36 -9.87
CA GLN A 138 -13.49 6.89 -11.05
C GLN A 138 -12.77 8.23 -10.81
N ASN A 139 -13.28 9.14 -9.97
CA ASN A 139 -12.61 10.41 -9.70
C ASN A 139 -11.29 10.21 -8.94
N LEU A 140 -11.26 9.36 -7.90
CA LEU A 140 -10.03 8.99 -7.22
C LEU A 140 -9.06 8.20 -8.12
N ALA A 141 -9.58 7.31 -8.96
CA ALA A 141 -8.76 6.58 -9.93
C ALA A 141 -8.09 7.55 -10.92
N ASN A 142 -8.85 8.50 -11.47
CA ASN A 142 -8.35 9.51 -12.40
C ASN A 142 -7.31 10.43 -11.74
N TYR A 143 -7.57 10.87 -10.51
CA TYR A 143 -6.62 11.66 -9.74
C TYR A 143 -5.30 10.92 -9.54
N SER A 144 -5.37 9.65 -9.11
CA SER A 144 -4.18 8.82 -8.90
C SER A 144 -3.37 8.66 -10.19
N ALA A 145 -4.03 8.31 -11.29
CA ALA A 145 -3.40 8.18 -12.61
C ALA A 145 -2.77 9.50 -13.12
N SER A 146 -3.35 10.65 -12.79
CA SER A 146 -2.84 11.95 -13.22
C SER A 146 -1.54 12.34 -12.53
N ILE A 147 -1.44 12.08 -11.22
CA ILE A 147 -0.22 12.29 -10.44
C ILE A 147 0.89 11.38 -10.98
N GLU A 148 0.56 10.14 -11.31
CA GLU A 148 1.48 9.17 -11.89
C GLU A 148 2.03 9.64 -13.24
N SER A 149 1.17 10.13 -14.13
CA SER A 149 1.58 10.67 -15.44
C SER A 149 2.55 11.85 -15.32
N PHE A 150 2.53 12.56 -14.19
CA PHE A 150 3.40 13.70 -13.91
C PHE A 150 4.78 13.28 -13.37
N LYS A 151 4.89 12.13 -12.69
CA LYS A 151 6.15 11.62 -12.12
C LYS A 151 7.16 11.09 -13.15
N ASN A 152 6.74 10.85 -14.40
CA ASN A 152 7.65 10.46 -15.49
C ASN A 152 8.56 11.64 -15.89
N SER A 153 9.81 11.57 -15.42
CA SER A 153 10.74 12.69 -15.18
C SER A 153 11.71 12.99 -16.33
N PHE A 154 11.22 13.04 -17.57
CA PHE A 154 12.02 13.45 -18.74
C PHE A 154 11.60 14.79 -19.36
N SER A 155 10.70 15.53 -18.70
CA SER A 155 10.28 16.86 -19.16
C SER A 155 10.00 17.76 -17.97
N VAL A 156 10.46 19.02 -18.04
CA VAL A 156 9.99 20.09 -17.15
C VAL A 156 8.55 20.38 -17.56
N LYS A 157 7.60 19.77 -16.87
CA LYS A 157 6.17 20.03 -17.08
C LYS A 157 5.80 21.23 -16.22
N VAL A 158 5.56 22.37 -16.86
CA VAL A 158 5.26 23.66 -16.21
C VAL A 158 3.85 23.69 -15.58
N TYR A 159 3.01 22.68 -15.86
CA TYR A 159 1.63 22.60 -15.36
C TYR A 159 1.32 21.22 -14.78
N GLU A 160 1.09 21.16 -13.46
CA GLU A 160 0.45 20.01 -12.81
C GLU A 160 -0.98 19.87 -13.35
N PRO A 161 -1.46 18.65 -13.68
CA PRO A 161 -2.83 18.47 -14.11
C PRO A 161 -3.79 18.89 -12.99
N VAL A 162 -4.54 19.97 -13.23
CA VAL A 162 -5.59 20.41 -12.32
C VAL A 162 -6.79 19.47 -12.49
N ILE A 163 -6.85 18.44 -11.66
CA ILE A 163 -8.03 17.58 -11.57
C ILE A 163 -8.96 18.12 -10.49
N THR A 164 -10.20 18.38 -10.88
CA THR A 164 -11.25 18.70 -9.93
C THR A 164 -12.59 18.12 -10.37
N ASN A 165 -13.33 17.60 -9.41
CA ASN A 165 -14.76 17.30 -9.54
C ASN A 165 -15.60 18.14 -8.56
N ILE A 166 -14.98 19.15 -7.95
CA ILE A 166 -15.64 20.08 -7.02
C ILE A 166 -16.14 21.27 -7.83
N GLU A 167 -17.45 21.38 -7.97
CA GLU A 167 -18.09 22.57 -8.51
C GLU A 167 -17.79 23.77 -7.61
N GLY A 168 -17.31 24.84 -8.23
CA GLY A 168 -17.01 26.08 -7.53
C GLY A 168 -15.63 26.15 -6.87
N GLY A 169 -14.81 25.12 -6.92
CA GLY A 169 -13.48 25.10 -6.30
C GLY A 169 -12.45 24.27 -7.04
N LEU A 170 -11.31 24.03 -6.39
CA LEU A 170 -10.28 23.08 -6.82
C LEU A 170 -10.15 22.00 -5.76
N GLY A 171 -9.93 20.77 -6.22
CA GLY A 171 -9.77 19.59 -5.37
C GLY A 171 -10.55 18.41 -5.90
N VAL A 172 -10.24 17.24 -5.35
CA VAL A 172 -10.90 15.98 -5.69
C VAL A 172 -11.63 15.48 -4.46
N PHE A 173 -12.91 15.19 -4.63
CA PHE A 173 -13.72 14.53 -3.63
C PHE A 173 -14.13 13.15 -4.17
N GLY A 174 -13.94 12.10 -3.38
CA GLY A 174 -14.20 10.75 -3.85
C GLY A 174 -14.32 9.76 -2.70
N ALA A 175 -14.72 8.55 -3.03
CA ALA A 175 -14.92 7.48 -2.05
C ALA A 175 -14.14 6.22 -2.43
N TYR A 176 -13.71 5.49 -1.42
CA TYR A 176 -13.14 4.18 -1.60
C TYR A 176 -13.71 3.21 -0.58
N VAL A 177 -13.67 1.92 -0.92
CA VAL A 177 -13.93 0.84 0.02
C VAL A 177 -12.60 0.15 0.31
N LYS A 178 -12.28 -0.02 1.60
CA LYS A 178 -11.09 -0.77 2.02
C LYS A 178 -11.46 -2.22 2.32
N ARG A 179 -10.62 -3.14 1.85
CA ARG A 179 -10.61 -4.55 2.25
C ARG A 179 -9.20 -4.89 2.70
N SER A 180 -9.09 -5.71 3.74
CA SER A 180 -7.81 -6.02 4.37
C SER A 180 -7.68 -7.51 4.58
N MET A 181 -6.49 -8.03 4.33
CA MET A 181 -6.10 -9.39 4.67
C MET A 181 -4.87 -9.35 5.58
N LYS A 182 -4.88 -10.16 6.62
CA LYS A 182 -3.70 -10.39 7.45
C LYS A 182 -2.88 -11.53 6.84
N ILE A 183 -1.58 -11.29 6.68
CA ILE A 183 -0.61 -12.26 6.19
C ILE A 183 0.36 -12.53 7.34
N ASN A 184 0.58 -13.80 7.66
CA ASN A 184 1.47 -14.17 8.75
C ASN A 184 2.91 -14.27 8.26
N PHE A 185 3.86 -14.14 9.17
CA PHE A 185 5.25 -14.48 8.86
C PHE A 185 5.57 -15.87 9.37
N GLU A 186 6.42 -16.57 8.64
CA GLU A 186 7.05 -17.78 9.14
C GLU A 186 8.03 -17.40 10.28
N PRO A 187 7.91 -17.99 11.48
CA PRO A 187 8.74 -17.58 12.61
C PRO A 187 10.24 -17.76 12.39
N SER A 188 10.65 -18.80 11.65
CA SER A 188 12.07 -19.06 11.33
C SER A 188 12.64 -17.99 10.41
N TYR A 189 11.86 -17.53 9.44
CA TYR A 189 12.22 -16.44 8.53
C TYR A 189 12.40 -15.12 9.28
N VAL A 190 11.48 -14.74 10.17
CA VAL A 190 11.68 -13.52 10.99
C VAL A 190 12.95 -13.59 11.82
N ARG A 191 13.21 -14.75 12.43
CA ARG A 191 14.41 -14.97 13.26
C ARG A 191 15.71 -14.92 12.47
N SER A 192 15.71 -15.23 11.16
CA SER A 192 16.93 -15.12 10.35
C SER A 192 17.40 -13.68 10.19
N PHE A 193 16.54 -12.68 10.41
CA PHE A 193 16.93 -11.26 10.45
C PHE A 193 17.40 -10.80 11.84
N GLY A 194 17.27 -11.64 12.87
CA GLY A 194 17.60 -11.31 14.26
C GLY A 194 16.45 -10.70 15.07
N TYR A 195 15.22 -10.75 14.55
CA TYR A 195 14.03 -10.22 15.22
C TYR A 195 13.29 -11.29 16.02
N ASN A 196 12.51 -10.84 17.01
CA ASN A 196 11.49 -11.69 17.64
C ASN A 196 10.25 -11.79 16.76
N TYR A 197 9.50 -12.88 16.93
CA TYR A 197 8.19 -13.05 16.30
C TYR A 197 7.12 -13.25 17.37
N ARG A 198 6.04 -12.45 17.29
CA ARG A 198 4.88 -12.58 18.16
C ARG A 198 3.62 -12.45 17.32
N LYS A 199 2.91 -13.56 17.13
CA LYS A 199 1.65 -13.56 16.39
C LYS A 199 0.62 -12.65 17.08
N ASP A 200 0.14 -11.65 16.35
CA ASP A 200 -1.01 -10.82 16.75
C ASP A 200 -2.34 -11.60 16.74
#